data_AF-A0A136KXY4-F1
#
_entry.id   AF-A0A136KXY4-F1
#
_cell.length_a   1.000
_cell.length_b   1.000
_cell.length_c   1.000
_cell.angle_alpha   90.00
_cell.angle_beta   90.00
_cell.angle_gamma   90.00
#
_symmetry.space_group_name_H-M   'P 1'
#
loop_
_entity.id
_entity.type
_entity.pdbx_description
1 polymer ?
#
loop_
_entity_poly.entity_id
_entity_poly.type
_entity_poly.pdbx_seq_one_letter_code
_entity_poly.pdbx_strand_id
1 'polypeptide(L)'
;MKIILLDGLAFAQPKYKRPANFALSALRMLNVETDAIAINKHLLRMGQQYFNHPTPDGYSDMSEMWQGNLMPRWQFAFDLIRNEIKNTKHDLRNLLDVTSTGSLQDDIDSISSLLFGSPIERLTRDLLIDSVSSAGANTDEALQIIAGSLIASPAFQWR
;
A
#
# COMPACT_ATOMS: atom_id res chain seq x y z
N MET A 1 37.41 -9.67 9.98
CA MET A 1 37.02 -8.39 9.35
C MET A 1 35.63 -8.04 9.87
N LYS A 2 35.53 -7.09 10.80
CA LYS A 2 34.25 -6.67 11.41
C LYS A 2 33.64 -5.62 10.47
N ILE A 3 32.49 -5.93 9.86
CA ILE A 3 31.84 -5.04 8.90
C ILE A 3 31.30 -3.84 9.69
N ILE A 4 31.90 -2.67 9.49
CA ILE A 4 31.70 -1.42 10.26
C ILE A 4 30.28 -0.82 10.09
N LEU A 5 29.40 -1.47 9.32
CA LEU A 5 28.05 -0.99 8.99
C LEU A 5 26.93 -1.63 9.83
N LEU A 6 27.22 -2.64 10.65
CA LEU A 6 26.18 -3.37 11.42
C LEU A 6 25.90 -2.78 12.82
N ASP A 7 26.82 -2.03 13.40
CA ASP A 7 26.66 -1.51 14.78
C ASP A 7 25.48 -0.51 14.89
N GLY A 8 25.06 0.11 13.79
CA GLY A 8 23.90 1.01 13.72
C GLY A 8 22.56 0.32 13.47
N LEU A 9 22.54 -0.95 13.04
CA LEU A 9 21.29 -1.67 12.71
C LEU A 9 20.42 -1.91 13.95
N ALA A 10 21.04 -2.13 15.11
CA ALA A 10 20.32 -2.27 16.37
C ALA A 10 19.55 -0.98 16.78
N PHE A 11 19.92 0.17 16.21
CA PHE A 11 19.29 1.47 16.47
C PHE A 11 18.41 1.96 15.32
N ALA A 12 18.32 1.20 14.21
CA ALA A 12 17.53 1.58 13.06
C ALA A 12 16.04 1.53 13.41
N GLN A 13 15.41 2.71 13.48
CA GLN A 13 13.97 2.82 13.67
C GLN A 13 13.25 2.74 12.32
N PRO A 14 12.06 2.11 12.27
CA PRO A 14 11.20 2.14 11.08
C PRO A 14 10.94 3.57 10.64
N LYS A 15 11.00 3.82 9.33
CA LYS A 15 10.72 5.15 8.76
C LYS A 15 9.34 5.15 8.15
N TYR A 16 8.55 6.17 8.50
CA TYR A 16 7.26 6.39 7.85
C TYR A 16 7.46 6.71 6.37
N LYS A 17 6.70 6.06 5.48
CA LYS A 17 6.78 6.27 4.03
C LYS A 17 6.24 7.66 3.71
N ARG A 18 7.08 8.47 3.07
CA ARG A 18 6.64 9.70 2.37
C ARG A 18 5.61 9.33 1.29
N PRO A 19 4.69 10.22 0.92
CA PRO A 19 3.64 9.92 -0.06
C PRO A 19 4.13 9.25 -1.35
N ALA A 20 5.23 9.74 -1.93
CA ALA A 20 5.84 9.14 -3.13
C ALA A 20 6.34 7.72 -2.88
N ASN A 21 6.99 7.46 -1.74
CA ASN A 21 7.44 6.11 -1.38
C ASN A 21 6.26 5.17 -1.15
N PHE A 22 5.19 5.66 -0.51
CA PHE A 22 3.95 4.91 -0.28
C PHE A 22 3.31 4.50 -1.61
N ALA A 23 3.08 5.46 -2.52
CA ALA A 23 2.51 5.20 -3.82
C ALA A 23 3.40 4.25 -4.64
N LEU A 24 4.70 4.52 -4.76
CA LEU A 24 5.63 3.67 -5.51
C LEU A 24 5.74 2.25 -4.96
N SER A 25 5.68 2.08 -3.64
CA SER A 25 5.67 0.74 -3.03
C SER A 25 4.44 -0.04 -3.48
N ALA A 26 3.24 0.56 -3.37
CA ALA A 26 2.01 -0.09 -3.80
C ALA A 26 2.03 -0.43 -5.30
N LEU A 27 2.44 0.52 -6.14
CA LEU A 27 2.51 0.34 -7.60
C LEU A 27 3.46 -0.79 -7.99
N ARG A 28 4.64 -0.85 -7.35
CA ARG A 28 5.63 -1.88 -7.61
C ARG A 28 5.14 -3.26 -7.20
N MET A 29 4.54 -3.36 -6.02
CA MET A 29 4.12 -4.63 -5.44
C MET A 29 2.94 -5.22 -6.21
N LEU A 30 2.02 -4.38 -6.65
CA LEU A 30 0.87 -4.78 -7.47
C LEU A 30 1.18 -4.88 -8.97
N ASN A 31 2.44 -4.69 -9.38
CA ASN A 31 2.86 -4.69 -10.78
C ASN A 31 1.99 -3.78 -11.68
N VAL A 32 1.78 -2.54 -11.24
CA VAL A 32 0.88 -1.58 -11.91
C VAL A 32 1.54 -0.98 -13.15
N GLU A 33 0.81 -0.97 -14.26
CA GLU A 33 1.14 -0.23 -15.48
C GLU A 33 0.55 1.19 -15.39
N THR A 34 1.36 2.23 -15.61
CA THR A 34 0.90 3.63 -15.47
C THR A 34 1.73 4.64 -16.28
N ASP A 35 1.09 5.72 -16.73
CA ASP A 35 1.76 6.93 -17.26
C ASP A 35 2.17 7.92 -16.16
N ALA A 36 1.82 7.64 -14.90
CA ALA A 36 2.06 8.45 -13.70
C ALA A 36 1.42 9.85 -13.66
N ILE A 37 0.66 10.26 -14.67
CA ILE A 37 0.09 11.60 -14.75
C ILE A 37 -1.01 11.78 -13.69
N ALA A 38 -1.94 10.82 -13.60
CA ALA A 38 -3.03 10.88 -12.63
C ALA A 38 -2.54 10.70 -11.18
N ILE A 39 -1.46 9.95 -10.97
CA ILE A 39 -0.85 9.73 -9.66
C ILE A 39 -0.35 11.04 -9.05
N ASN A 40 0.12 11.99 -9.87
CA ASN A 40 0.58 13.29 -9.38
C ASN A 40 -0.53 14.05 -8.61
N LYS A 41 -1.81 13.90 -9.00
CA LYS A 41 -2.94 14.49 -8.27
C LYS A 41 -3.10 13.90 -6.87
N HIS A 42 -2.85 12.60 -6.71
CA HIS A 42 -2.86 11.96 -5.40
C HIS A 42 -1.69 12.45 -4.54
N LEU A 43 -0.50 12.56 -5.12
CA LEU A 43 0.68 13.07 -4.42
C LEU A 43 0.51 14.52 -3.95
N LEU A 44 -0.10 15.38 -4.77
CA LEU A 44 -0.48 16.73 -4.39
C LEU A 44 -1.43 16.73 -3.19
N ARG A 45 -2.49 15.91 -3.21
CA ARG A 45 -3.45 15.80 -2.10
C ARG A 45 -2.80 15.26 -0.81
N MET A 46 -1.77 14.43 -0.93
CA MET A 46 -0.97 13.94 0.20
C MET A 46 0.11 14.92 0.66
N GLY A 47 0.32 16.04 -0.04
CA GLY A 47 1.27 17.09 0.33
C GLY A 47 2.69 16.94 -0.26
N GLN A 48 2.92 16.01 -1.19
CA GLN A 48 4.24 15.77 -1.80
C GLN A 48 4.19 15.77 -3.34
N GLN A 49 3.74 16.87 -3.94
CA GLN A 49 3.82 17.03 -5.39
C GLN A 49 5.27 17.08 -5.88
N TYR A 50 5.56 16.50 -7.05
CA TYR A 50 6.91 16.58 -7.62
C TYR A 50 7.33 18.03 -7.91
N PHE A 51 8.56 18.37 -7.54
CA PHE A 51 9.19 19.68 -7.76
C PHE A 51 8.42 20.88 -7.19
N ASN A 52 7.61 20.69 -6.15
CA ASN A 52 6.80 21.75 -5.54
C ASN A 52 7.32 22.24 -4.17
N HIS A 53 8.49 21.78 -3.73
CA HIS A 53 9.12 22.23 -2.49
C HIS A 53 10.10 23.38 -2.77
N PRO A 54 10.06 24.49 -2.01
CA PRO A 54 10.99 25.59 -2.20
C PRO A 54 12.42 25.17 -1.89
N THR A 55 13.39 25.66 -2.67
CA THR A 55 14.82 25.49 -2.40
C THR A 55 15.26 26.29 -1.16
N PRO A 56 16.34 25.91 -0.44
CA PRO A 56 17.35 24.91 -0.80
C PRO A 56 17.13 23.51 -0.22
N ASP A 57 16.28 23.37 0.79
CA ASP A 57 15.93 22.10 1.41
C ASP A 57 14.92 21.33 0.54
N GLY A 58 14.88 20.00 0.69
CA GLY A 58 13.94 19.15 0.00
C GLY A 58 12.79 18.74 0.92
N TYR A 59 11.91 17.88 0.42
CA TYR A 59 10.87 17.27 1.25
C TYR A 59 11.47 16.56 2.49
N SER A 60 10.92 16.87 3.67
CA SER A 60 11.37 16.35 4.94
C SER A 60 11.32 14.81 5.00
N ASP A 61 12.33 14.23 5.64
CA ASP A 61 12.38 12.79 5.97
C ASP A 61 11.81 12.46 7.35
N MET A 62 11.34 13.48 8.08
CA MET A 62 10.78 13.34 9.42
C MET A 62 9.33 12.84 9.35
N SER A 63 8.99 11.87 10.18
CA SER A 63 7.70 11.16 10.10
C SER A 63 6.51 12.07 10.44
N GLU A 64 6.74 13.03 11.34
CA GLU A 64 5.76 13.98 11.86
C GLU A 64 5.13 14.83 10.74
N MET A 65 5.88 15.12 9.68
CA MET A 65 5.40 15.89 8.53
C MET A 65 4.36 15.13 7.67
N TRP A 66 4.27 13.81 7.83
CA TRP A 66 3.52 12.94 6.92
C TRP A 66 2.35 12.21 7.58
N GLN A 67 2.28 12.19 8.91
CA GLN A 67 1.26 11.46 9.66
C GLN A 67 -0.07 12.22 9.81
N GLY A 68 -0.07 13.55 9.63
CA GLY A 68 -1.26 14.40 9.87
C GLY A 68 -2.36 14.32 8.81
N ASN A 69 -2.14 13.68 7.65
CA ASN A 69 -3.07 13.68 6.53
C ASN A 69 -3.25 12.28 5.90
N LEU A 70 -3.97 11.40 6.60
CA LEU A 70 -4.15 9.99 6.20
C LEU A 70 -5.25 9.79 5.17
N MET A 71 -6.30 10.61 5.17
CA MET A 71 -7.47 10.39 4.29
C MET A 71 -7.11 10.31 2.79
N PRO A 72 -6.24 11.17 2.23
CA PRO A 72 -5.83 11.04 0.83
C PRO A 72 -5.04 9.77 0.54
N ARG A 73 -4.33 9.20 1.53
CA ARG A 73 -3.63 7.91 1.39
C ARG A 73 -4.62 6.76 1.26
N TRP A 74 -5.67 6.78 2.07
CA TRP A 74 -6.75 5.80 1.98
C TRP A 74 -7.48 5.91 0.64
N GLN A 75 -7.81 7.13 0.21
CA GLN A 75 -8.42 7.34 -1.10
C GLN A 75 -7.55 6.76 -2.23
N PHE A 76 -6.24 7.05 -2.22
CA PHE A 76 -5.33 6.46 -3.21
C PHE A 76 -5.32 4.92 -3.17
N ALA A 77 -5.32 4.32 -1.98
CA ALA A 77 -5.31 2.86 -1.85
C ALA A 77 -6.55 2.22 -2.49
N PHE A 78 -7.73 2.76 -2.22
CA PHE A 78 -8.98 2.27 -2.81
C PHE A 78 -9.07 2.56 -4.31
N ASP A 79 -8.74 3.78 -4.74
CA ASP A 79 -8.77 4.14 -6.17
C ASP A 79 -7.78 3.27 -6.97
N LEU A 80 -6.62 2.93 -6.39
CA LEU A 80 -5.62 2.07 -7.02
C LEU A 80 -6.16 0.64 -7.18
N ILE A 81 -6.68 0.04 -6.09
CA ILE A 81 -7.18 -1.34 -6.10
C ILE A 81 -8.45 -1.51 -6.94
N ARG A 82 -9.25 -0.45 -7.09
CA ARG A 82 -10.42 -0.46 -7.97
C ARG A 82 -10.12 -0.11 -9.42
N ASN A 83 -8.85 0.15 -9.76
CA ASN A 83 -8.44 0.63 -11.09
C ASN A 83 -9.17 1.94 -11.52
N GLU A 84 -9.46 2.81 -10.56
CA GLU A 84 -10.17 4.09 -10.78
C GLU A 84 -9.21 5.26 -11.09
N ILE A 85 -7.90 5.04 -10.96
CA ILE A 85 -6.88 6.01 -11.34
C ILE A 85 -6.70 5.97 -12.86
N LYS A 86 -6.92 7.11 -13.53
CA LYS A 86 -6.79 7.22 -14.99
C LYS A 86 -5.41 6.72 -15.48
N ASN A 87 -5.41 5.96 -16.58
CA ASN A 87 -4.21 5.41 -17.22
C ASN A 87 -3.28 4.66 -16.24
N THR A 88 -3.86 4.02 -15.23
CA THR A 88 -3.14 3.28 -14.19
C THR A 88 -3.91 1.99 -13.94
N LYS A 89 -3.32 0.84 -14.26
CA LYS A 89 -4.00 -0.45 -14.15
C LYS A 89 -3.09 -1.52 -13.57
N HIS A 90 -3.67 -2.35 -12.72
CA HIS A 90 -3.09 -3.62 -12.29
C HIS A 90 -3.99 -4.78 -12.73
N ASP A 91 -3.44 -5.99 -12.74
CA ASP A 91 -4.19 -7.23 -12.93
C ASP A 91 -4.03 -8.11 -11.68
N LEU A 92 -4.92 -7.93 -10.71
CA LEU A 92 -4.88 -8.66 -9.45
C LEU A 92 -5.11 -10.16 -9.67
N ARG A 93 -5.95 -10.54 -10.63
CA ARG A 93 -6.25 -11.94 -10.89
C ARG A 93 -5.03 -12.64 -11.43
N ASN A 94 -4.40 -12.09 -12.46
CA ASN A 94 -3.17 -12.64 -13.01
C ASN A 94 -2.01 -12.63 -11.99
N LEU A 95 -1.96 -11.62 -11.12
CA LEU A 95 -0.96 -11.55 -10.05
C LEU A 95 -1.14 -12.66 -9.00
N LEU A 96 -2.39 -13.05 -8.71
CA LEU A 96 -2.73 -14.06 -7.70
C LEU A 96 -2.85 -15.48 -8.27
N ASP A 97 -3.01 -15.66 -9.58
CA ASP A 97 -3.26 -16.97 -10.24
C ASP A 97 -2.19 -18.03 -9.95
N VAL A 98 -0.94 -17.61 -9.69
CA VAL A 98 0.16 -18.53 -9.36
C VAL A 98 -0.01 -19.17 -7.97
N THR A 99 -0.73 -18.52 -7.06
CA THR A 99 -0.87 -18.93 -5.66
C THR A 99 -2.31 -19.15 -5.22
N SER A 100 -3.29 -18.70 -6.00
CA SER A 100 -4.71 -18.82 -5.69
C SER A 100 -5.21 -20.24 -5.90
N THR A 101 -5.92 -20.77 -4.91
CA THR A 101 -6.67 -22.03 -5.00
C THR A 101 -8.13 -21.82 -5.41
N GLY A 102 -8.52 -20.57 -5.69
CA GLY A 102 -9.91 -20.16 -5.91
C GLY A 102 -10.69 -19.84 -4.63
N SER A 103 -10.04 -19.81 -3.46
CA SER A 103 -10.63 -19.33 -2.20
C SER A 103 -10.23 -17.88 -1.90
N LEU A 104 -11.21 -17.08 -1.47
CA LEU A 104 -10.99 -15.69 -1.00
C LEU A 104 -9.94 -15.62 0.13
N GLN A 105 -9.88 -16.63 1.01
CA GLN A 105 -8.90 -16.66 2.09
C GLN A 105 -7.48 -16.77 1.55
N ASP A 106 -7.28 -17.60 0.54
CA ASP A 106 -5.97 -17.83 -0.07
C ASP A 106 -5.54 -16.63 -0.91
N ASP A 107 -6.48 -15.94 -1.54
CA ASP A 107 -6.24 -14.66 -2.22
C ASP A 107 -5.79 -13.57 -1.23
N ILE A 108 -6.43 -13.49 -0.06
CA ILE A 108 -6.05 -12.53 0.98
C ILE A 108 -4.70 -12.90 1.61
N ASP A 109 -4.41 -14.18 1.83
CA ASP A 109 -3.11 -14.64 2.32
C ASP A 109 -2.01 -14.33 1.29
N SER A 110 -2.30 -14.52 0.00
CA SER A 110 -1.37 -14.22 -1.09
C SER A 110 -1.08 -12.73 -1.20
N ILE A 111 -2.12 -11.88 -1.20
CA ILE A 111 -1.93 -10.43 -1.30
C ILE A 111 -1.28 -9.84 -0.04
N SER A 112 -1.61 -10.34 1.15
CA SER A 112 -0.94 -9.91 2.38
C SER A 112 0.52 -10.35 2.42
N SER A 113 0.83 -11.57 1.96
CA SER A 113 2.20 -12.03 1.78
C SER A 113 2.98 -11.17 0.80
N LEU A 114 2.35 -10.76 -0.30
CA LEU A 114 2.93 -9.83 -1.25
C LEU A 114 3.17 -8.46 -0.61
N LEU A 115 2.21 -7.90 0.13
CA LEU A 115 2.24 -6.55 0.71
C LEU A 115 3.13 -6.40 1.97
N PHE A 116 3.24 -7.46 2.78
CA PHE A 116 3.93 -7.41 4.08
C PHE A 116 5.09 -8.41 4.20
N GLY A 117 5.25 -9.32 3.23
CA GLY A 117 6.22 -10.41 3.29
C GLY A 117 5.74 -11.64 4.07
N SER A 118 4.53 -11.60 4.63
CA SER A 118 3.90 -12.72 5.33
C SER A 118 2.37 -12.61 5.29
N PRO A 119 1.64 -13.74 5.37
CA PRO A 119 0.19 -13.68 5.50
C PRO A 119 -0.21 -13.01 6.82
N ILE A 120 -1.36 -12.35 6.84
CA ILE A 120 -1.96 -11.85 8.07
C ILE A 120 -2.45 -13.01 8.96
N GLU A 121 -2.69 -12.72 10.24
CA GLU A 121 -3.23 -13.72 11.16
C GLU A 121 -4.60 -14.23 10.67
N ARG A 122 -4.80 -15.55 10.70
CA ARG A 122 -6.04 -16.20 10.20
C ARG A 122 -7.29 -15.66 10.86
N LEU A 123 -7.26 -15.44 12.19
CA LEU A 123 -8.38 -14.86 12.92
C LEU A 123 -8.70 -13.45 12.41
N THR A 124 -7.70 -12.60 12.20
CA THR A 124 -7.90 -11.25 11.65
C THR A 124 -8.46 -11.30 10.24
N ARG A 125 -7.92 -12.18 9.38
CA ARG A 125 -8.42 -12.37 8.01
C ARG A 125 -9.89 -12.77 8.01
N ASP A 126 -10.25 -13.78 8.78
CA ASP A 126 -11.61 -14.32 8.79
C ASP A 126 -12.59 -13.26 9.34
N LEU A 127 -12.20 -12.48 10.36
CA LEU A 127 -12.97 -11.34 10.84
C LEU A 127 -13.15 -10.22 9.80
N LEU A 128 -12.13 -9.94 8.98
CA LEU A 128 -12.25 -8.96 7.89
C LEU A 128 -13.21 -9.45 6.81
N ILE A 129 -13.12 -10.73 6.43
CA ILE A 129 -14.02 -11.37 5.47
C ILE A 129 -15.46 -11.31 5.99
N ASP A 130 -15.69 -11.70 7.24
CA ASP A 130 -17.01 -11.68 7.86
C ASP A 130 -17.59 -10.26 7.93
N SER A 131 -16.76 -9.27 8.31
CA SER A 131 -17.17 -7.87 8.37
C SER A 131 -17.62 -7.35 7.01
N VAL A 132 -16.88 -7.67 5.93
CA VAL A 132 -17.20 -7.17 4.59
C VAL A 132 -18.35 -7.95 3.96
N SER A 133 -18.43 -9.26 4.20
CA SER A 133 -19.52 -10.11 3.70
C SER A 133 -20.86 -9.78 4.38
N SER A 134 -20.85 -9.46 5.69
CA SER A 134 -22.05 -9.03 6.42
C SER A 134 -22.62 -7.70 5.92
N ALA A 135 -21.79 -6.87 5.28
CA ALA A 135 -22.20 -5.64 4.62
C ALA A 135 -22.76 -5.87 3.20
N GLY A 136 -22.84 -7.12 2.74
CA GLY A 136 -23.41 -7.50 1.44
C GLY A 136 -22.43 -7.47 0.27
N ALA A 137 -21.12 -7.37 0.52
CA ALA A 137 -20.12 -7.38 -0.53
C ALA A 137 -20.01 -8.77 -1.17
N ASN A 138 -19.87 -8.82 -2.49
CA ASN A 138 -19.53 -10.06 -3.19
C ASN A 138 -18.04 -10.42 -2.99
N THR A 139 -17.60 -11.59 -3.45
CA THR A 139 -16.23 -12.07 -3.26
C THR A 139 -15.16 -11.15 -3.88
N ASP A 140 -15.41 -10.60 -5.07
CA ASP A 140 -14.47 -9.71 -5.77
C ASP A 140 -14.41 -8.34 -5.07
N GLU A 141 -15.56 -7.80 -4.66
CA GLU A 141 -15.65 -6.59 -3.85
C GLU A 141 -14.97 -6.77 -2.49
N ALA A 142 -15.13 -7.93 -1.85
CA ALA A 142 -14.49 -8.25 -0.59
C ALA A 142 -12.97 -8.24 -0.73
N LEU A 143 -12.44 -8.88 -1.77
CA LEU A 143 -11.02 -8.86 -2.08
C LEU A 143 -10.52 -7.42 -2.30
N GLN A 144 -11.22 -6.62 -3.10
CA GLN A 144 -10.85 -5.22 -3.36
C GLN A 144 -10.88 -4.36 -2.08
N ILE A 145 -11.92 -4.50 -1.25
CA ILE A 145 -12.06 -3.73 0.00
C ILE A 145 -10.93 -4.09 0.96
N ILE A 146 -10.66 -5.39 1.12
CA ILE A 146 -9.61 -5.87 2.02
C ILE A 146 -8.24 -5.45 1.49
N ALA A 147 -7.95 -5.66 0.20
CA ALA A 147 -6.70 -5.23 -0.43
C ALA A 147 -6.45 -3.71 -0.28
N GLY A 148 -7.47 -2.88 -0.53
CA GLY A 148 -7.40 -1.44 -0.30
C GLY A 148 -7.12 -1.09 1.16
N SER A 149 -7.78 -1.80 2.08
CA SER A 149 -7.58 -1.65 3.52
C SER A 149 -6.16 -2.06 3.97
N LEU A 150 -5.59 -3.12 3.38
CA LEU A 150 -4.22 -3.54 3.67
C LEU A 150 -3.20 -2.46 3.27
N ILE A 151 -3.34 -1.86 2.09
CA ILE A 151 -2.48 -0.74 1.65
C ILE A 151 -2.71 0.50 2.53
N ALA A 152 -3.95 0.78 2.91
CA ALA A 152 -4.29 1.89 3.79
C ALA A 152 -3.80 1.68 5.24
N SER A 153 -3.57 0.43 5.66
CA SER A 153 -3.24 0.06 7.03
C SER A 153 -1.92 0.65 7.53
N PRO A 154 -1.75 0.85 8.84
CA PRO A 154 -0.48 1.28 9.42
C PRO A 154 0.68 0.37 9.02
N ALA A 155 0.48 -0.95 8.94
CA ALA A 155 1.53 -1.91 8.59
C ALA A 155 2.19 -1.58 7.23
N PHE A 156 1.42 -1.12 6.25
CA PHE A 156 1.96 -0.73 4.95
C PHE A 156 2.64 0.64 4.95
N GLN A 157 2.38 1.50 5.94
CA GLN A 157 2.90 2.88 5.96
C GLN A 157 4.37 2.98 6.40
N TRP A 158 4.95 1.92 6.96
CA TRP A 158 6.32 1.91 7.47
C TRP A 158 7.27 1.15 6.53
N ARG A 159 8.57 1.45 6.61
CA ARG A 159 9.68 0.75 5.93
C ARG A 159 10.91 0.67 6.83
#